data_AF-A0A2E2WXH5-F1
#
_entry.id   AF-A0A2E2WXH5-F1
#
_cell.length_a   1.000
_cell.length_b   1.000
_cell.length_c   1.000
_cell.angle_alpha   90.00
_cell.angle_beta   90.00
_cell.angle_gamma   90.00
#
_symmetry.space_group_name_H-M   'P 1'
#
loop_
_entity.id
_entity.type
_entity.pdbx_description
1 polymer ?
#
loop_
_entity_poly.entity_id
_entity_poly.type
_entity_poly.pdbx_seq_one_letter_code
_entity_poly.pdbx_strand_id
1 'polypeptide(L)'
;EANHWMVEHHGIFQGYYFWHHLGMDRNTRDRYVDSPHYALTEEFCSEYDSPAFDPGYDSNPLGHYEALIRQFFGTNPWTGRTVGNSDA
;
A
#
# COMPACT_ATOMS: atom_id res chain seq x y z
N GLU A 1 -5.70 -0.14 -12.77
CA GLU A 1 -5.41 -1.60 -12.85
C GLU A 1 -4.22 -1.98 -11.98
N ALA A 2 -3.03 -1.38 -12.18
CA ALA A 2 -1.84 -1.69 -11.38
C ALA A 2 -2.05 -1.64 -9.84
N ASN A 3 -2.61 -0.55 -9.31
CA ASN A 3 -2.88 -0.43 -7.86
C ASN A 3 -3.88 -1.47 -7.34
N HIS A 4 -4.88 -1.81 -8.15
CA HIS A 4 -5.85 -2.85 -7.79
C HIS A 4 -5.16 -4.22 -7.71
N TRP A 5 -4.37 -4.57 -8.72
CA TRP A 5 -3.62 -5.81 -8.74
C TRP A 5 -2.65 -5.92 -7.57
N MET A 6 -1.91 -4.84 -7.28
CA MET A 6 -0.99 -4.75 -6.15
C MET A 6 -1.72 -5.02 -4.83
N VAL A 7 -2.83 -4.32 -4.55
CA VAL A 7 -3.62 -4.51 -3.33
C VAL A 7 -4.28 -5.89 -3.27
N GLU A 8 -4.58 -6.52 -4.40
CA GLU A 8 -5.11 -7.88 -4.42
C GLU A 8 -4.04 -8.93 -4.07
N HIS A 9 -2.81 -8.73 -4.53
CA HIS A 9 -1.74 -9.73 -4.45
C HIS A 9 -0.71 -9.48 -3.32
N HIS A 10 -0.73 -8.30 -2.67
CA HIS A 10 0.32 -7.91 -1.71
C HIS A 10 0.52 -8.93 -0.59
N GLY A 11 -0.54 -9.60 -0.09
CA GLY A 11 -0.40 -10.60 0.96
C GLY A 11 0.51 -11.79 0.58
N ILE A 12 0.55 -12.15 -0.71
CA ILE A 12 1.45 -13.20 -1.21
C ILE A 12 2.89 -12.69 -1.28
N PHE A 13 3.08 -11.43 -1.66
CA PHE A 13 4.39 -10.81 -1.77
C PHE A 13 4.99 -10.49 -0.39
N GLN A 14 4.17 -9.99 0.54
CA GLN A 14 4.51 -9.79 1.95
C GLN A 14 4.93 -11.11 2.62
N GLY A 15 4.31 -12.22 2.21
CA GLY A 15 4.67 -13.58 2.63
C GLY A 15 6.18 -13.89 2.50
N TYR A 16 6.88 -13.25 1.56
CA TYR A 16 8.34 -13.35 1.43
C TYR A 16 9.09 -13.08 2.75
N TYR A 17 8.58 -12.14 3.55
CA TYR A 17 9.23 -11.68 4.78
C TYR A 17 8.93 -12.55 6.01
N PHE A 18 7.83 -13.32 6.05
CA PHE A 18 7.44 -14.03 7.28
C PHE A 18 6.98 -15.49 7.12
N TRP A 19 6.60 -15.96 5.92
CA TRP A 19 6.09 -17.32 5.74
C TRP A 19 7.08 -18.42 6.10
N HIS A 20 8.39 -18.17 5.93
CA HIS A 20 9.42 -19.11 6.33
C HIS A 20 9.48 -19.35 7.86
N HIS A 21 9.00 -18.40 8.67
CA HIS A 21 8.82 -18.60 10.12
C HIS A 21 7.59 -19.46 10.46
N LEU A 22 6.66 -19.63 9.52
CA LEU A 22 5.47 -20.46 9.64
C LEU A 22 5.62 -21.84 8.95
N GLY A 23 6.81 -22.15 8.41
CA GLY A 23 7.03 -23.37 7.62
C GLY A 23 6.39 -23.34 6.23
N MET A 24 6.01 -22.15 5.74
CA MET A 24 5.43 -21.93 4.43
C MET A 24 6.49 -21.45 3.42
N ASP A 25 6.22 -21.60 2.13
CA ASP A 25 7.14 -21.17 1.07
C ASP A 25 7.07 -19.65 0.84
N ARG A 26 8.12 -18.95 1.26
CA ARG A 26 8.29 -17.51 1.08
C ARG A 26 8.36 -17.07 -0.39
N ASN A 27 8.73 -17.97 -1.31
CA ASN A 27 8.88 -17.67 -2.73
C ASN A 27 7.58 -17.90 -3.53
N THR A 28 6.44 -18.14 -2.87
CA THR A 28 5.14 -18.32 -3.57
C THR A 28 4.79 -17.13 -4.48
N ARG A 29 5.34 -15.93 -4.24
CA ARG A 29 5.22 -14.76 -5.12
C ARG A 29 5.73 -15.01 -6.55
N ASP A 30 6.70 -15.90 -6.73
CA ASP A 30 7.38 -16.16 -8.01
C ASP A 30 6.42 -16.70 -9.08
N ARG A 31 5.26 -17.25 -8.67
CA ARG A 31 4.18 -17.64 -9.58
C ARG A 31 3.61 -16.47 -10.40
N TYR A 32 3.92 -15.24 -10.03
CA TYR A 32 3.47 -14.01 -10.70
C TYR A 32 4.60 -13.27 -11.43
N VAL A 33 5.79 -13.87 -11.60
CA VAL A 33 6.96 -13.21 -12.20
C VAL A 33 6.69 -12.60 -13.59
N ASP A 34 5.79 -13.22 -14.36
CA ASP A 34 5.42 -12.74 -15.70
C ASP A 34 4.35 -11.62 -15.67
N SER A 35 3.83 -11.25 -14.49
CA SER A 35 2.88 -10.16 -14.34
C SER A 35 3.57 -8.81 -14.56
N PRO A 36 2.97 -7.88 -15.34
CA PRO A 36 3.49 -6.52 -15.47
C PRO A 36 3.45 -5.73 -14.15
N HIS A 37 2.80 -6.25 -13.10
CA HIS A 37 2.65 -5.61 -11.79
C HIS A 37 3.50 -6.26 -10.69
N TYR A 38 4.34 -7.26 -11.04
CA TYR A 38 5.21 -7.94 -10.09
C TYR A 38 6.14 -6.97 -9.37
N ALA A 39 6.91 -6.18 -10.13
CA ALA A 39 7.90 -5.25 -9.56
C ALA A 39 7.25 -4.20 -8.66
N LEU A 40 6.11 -3.63 -9.08
CA LEU A 40 5.35 -2.68 -8.26
C LEU A 40 4.92 -3.28 -6.92
N THR A 41 4.48 -4.54 -6.92
CA THR A 41 3.98 -5.21 -5.72
C THR A 41 5.11 -5.65 -4.80
N GLU A 42 6.24 -6.07 -5.38
CA GLU A 42 7.47 -6.31 -4.62
C GLU A 42 7.97 -5.05 -3.93
N GLU A 43 8.07 -3.94 -4.67
CA GLU A 43 8.46 -2.63 -4.14
C GLU A 43 7.53 -2.20 -3.00
N PHE A 44 6.22 -2.23 -3.24
CA PHE A 44 5.22 -1.89 -2.23
C PHE A 44 5.39 -2.72 -0.94
N CYS A 45 5.58 -4.03 -1.07
CA CYS A 45 5.76 -4.89 0.08
C CYS A 45 7.08 -4.66 0.81
N SER A 46 8.13 -4.29 0.09
CA SER A 46 9.47 -4.02 0.65
C SER A 46 9.56 -2.68 1.37
N GLU A 47 8.92 -1.65 0.84
CA GLU A 47 9.06 -0.28 1.35
C GLU A 47 7.97 0.10 2.33
N TYR A 48 6.74 -0.40 2.14
CA TYR A 48 5.58 0.10 2.89
C TYR A 48 4.90 -1.00 3.73
N ASP A 49 4.56 -2.14 3.14
CA ASP A 49 3.74 -3.16 3.82
C ASP A 49 4.51 -3.86 4.96
N SER A 50 5.65 -4.49 4.65
CA SER A 50 6.38 -5.31 5.62
C SER A 50 7.02 -4.47 6.73
N PRO A 51 7.63 -3.30 6.46
CA PRO A 51 8.17 -2.43 7.51
C PRO A 51 7.11 -1.91 8.48
N ALA A 52 5.84 -1.79 8.08
CA ALA A 52 4.76 -1.30 8.95
C ALA A 52 4.47 -2.20 10.17
N PHE A 53 4.97 -3.45 10.17
CA PHE A 53 4.86 -4.36 11.30
C PHE A 53 5.98 -4.20 12.35
N ASP A 54 7.02 -3.42 12.06
CA ASP A 54 8.10 -3.16 13.02
C ASP A 54 7.66 -2.14 14.08
N PRO A 55 7.50 -2.53 15.35
CA PRO A 55 7.12 -1.60 16.41
C PRO A 55 8.19 -0.54 16.71
N GLY A 56 9.42 -0.75 16.24
CA GLY A 56 10.54 0.19 16.34
C GLY A 56 10.70 1.10 15.12
N TYR A 57 9.82 1.00 14.11
CA TYR A 57 9.92 1.81 12.89
C TYR A 57 9.70 3.30 13.20
N ASP A 58 10.66 4.14 12.81
CA ASP A 58 10.59 5.59 12.99
C ASP A 58 9.54 6.19 12.05
N SER A 59 8.31 6.32 12.55
CA SER A 59 7.17 6.85 11.82
C SER A 59 6.92 8.31 12.18
N ASN A 60 6.60 9.13 11.19
CA ASN A 60 6.10 10.47 11.48
C ASN A 60 4.80 10.38 12.32
N PRO A 61 4.56 11.34 13.22
CA PRO A 61 3.30 11.41 13.95
C PRO A 61 2.13 11.67 12.99
N LEU A 62 0.91 11.26 13.35
CA LEU A 62 -0.29 11.43 12.51
C LEU A 62 -0.49 12.88 12.00
N GLY A 63 -0.18 13.88 12.84
CA GLY A 63 -0.30 15.29 12.48
C GLY A 63 0.57 15.73 11.30
N HIS A 64 1.68 15.02 11.03
CA HIS A 64 2.51 15.24 9.84
C HIS A 64 1.71 15.05 8.53
N TYR A 65 0.76 14.11 8.53
CA TYR A 65 -0.02 13.74 7.36
C TYR A 65 -1.33 14.51 7.22
N GLU A 66 -1.74 15.29 8.22
CA GLU A 66 -3.07 15.91 8.26
C GLU A 66 -3.35 16.77 7.02
N ALA A 67 -2.40 17.62 6.61
CA ALA A 67 -2.55 18.46 5.43
C ALA A 67 -2.71 17.65 4.14
N LEU A 68 -1.93 16.56 4.00
CA LEU A 68 -2.00 15.66 2.83
C LEU A 68 -3.33 14.92 2.76
N ILE A 69 -3.81 14.42 3.91
CA ILE A 69 -5.11 13.75 4.02
C ILE A 69 -6.24 14.73 3.66
N ARG A 70 -6.20 15.95 4.20
CA ARG A 70 -7.20 16.99 3.87
C ARG A 70 -7.15 17.39 2.40
N GLN A 71 -5.97 17.45 1.79
CA GLN A 71 -5.84 17.72 0.36
C GLN A 71 -6.43 16.59 -0.47
N PHE A 72 -6.10 15.34 -0.15
CA PHE A 72 -6.54 14.17 -0.92
C PHE A 72 -8.05 13.93 -0.82
N PHE A 73 -8.60 13.96 0.40
CA PHE A 73 -10.02 13.72 0.65
C PHE A 73 -10.88 14.99 0.63
N GLY A 74 -10.24 16.16 0.51
CA GLY A 74 -10.93 17.45 0.51
C GLY A 74 -11.80 17.66 -0.73
N THR A 75 -11.50 16.98 -1.83
CA THR A 75 -12.26 17.05 -3.07
C THR A 75 -12.88 15.69 -3.38
N ASN A 76 -14.18 15.67 -3.62
CA ASN A 76 -14.86 14.47 -4.07
C ASN A 76 -14.36 14.12 -5.50
N PRO A 77 -13.72 12.96 -5.71
CA PRO A 77 -13.10 12.62 -6.99
C PRO A 77 -14.11 12.36 -8.12
N TRP A 78 -15.38 12.18 -7.79
CA TRP A 78 -16.45 11.91 -8.76
C TRP A 78 -17.19 13.18 -9.18
N THR A 79 -17.27 14.18 -8.29
CA THR A 79 -18.04 15.41 -8.52
C THR A 79 -17.19 16.66 -8.60
N GLY A 80 -15.91 16.58 -8.24
CA GLY A 80 -15.01 17.73 -8.15
C GLY A 80 -15.34 18.72 -7.02
N ARG A 81 -16.36 18.44 -6.19
CA ARG A 81 -16.76 19.34 -5.09
C ARG A 81 -15.76 19.26 -3.96
N THR A 82 -15.27 20.42 -3.52
CA THR A 82 -14.41 20.55 -2.35
C THR A 82 -15.26 20.79 -1.10
N VAL A 83 -14.95 20.08 -0.01
CA VAL A 83 -15.60 20.27 1.29
C VAL A 83 -15.46 21.73 1.73
N GLY A 84 -16.60 22.41 1.91
CA GLY A 84 -16.64 23.81 2.35
C GLY A 84 -16.82 24.86 1.25
N ASN A 85 -16.91 24.48 -0.03
CA ASN A 85 -17.28 25.40 -1.11
C ASN A 85 -18.74 25.14 -1.54
N SER A 86 -19.66 26.05 -1.16
CA SER A 86 -21.10 25.94 -1.42
C SER A 86 -21.54 26.44 -2.79
N ASP A 87 -20.61 26.89 -3.63
CA ASP A 87 -20.93 27.56 -4.89
C ASP A 87 -21.07 26.56 -6.06
N ALA A 88 -22.09 25.69 -5.96
CA ALA A 88 -22.60 24.88 -7.07
C ALA A 88 -24.12 24.81 -7.03
#